data_AF-A0A382UP24-F1
#
_entry.id   AF-A0A382UP24-F1
#
_cell.length_a   1.000
_cell.length_b   1.000
_cell.length_c   1.000
_cell.angle_alpha   90.00
_cell.angle_beta   90.00
_cell.angle_gamma   90.00
#
_symmetry.space_group_name_H-M   'P 1'
#
loop_
_entity.id
_entity.type
_entity.pdbx_description
1 polymer ?
#
loop_
_entity_poly.entity_id
_entity_poly.type
_entity_poly.pdbx_seq_one_letter_code
_entity_poly.pdbx_strand_id
1 'polypeptide(L)'
;MPPEFGQCARFRVEEVSRYDERGPAWYWRNFTCSEHTGTHFDAPIHWISGKDLPNSSVDSIPADAFVRPVCVLDCSKESGENEDFLLTPEFVKTWEETYGDIPEGAWVLMRTDWSKR
;
A
#
# COMPACT_ATOMS: atom_id res chain seq x y z
N MET A 1 15.89 -5.02 8.48
CA MET A 1 15.63 -6.04 9.52
C MET A 1 16.96 -6.68 9.86
N PRO A 2 17.25 -6.94 11.14
CA PRO A 2 18.39 -7.75 11.54
C PRO A 2 18.52 -9.04 10.69
N PRO A 3 19.73 -9.51 10.36
CA PRO A 3 19.95 -10.65 9.46
C PRO A 3 19.28 -11.95 9.90
N GLU A 4 19.03 -12.10 11.20
CA GLU A 4 18.36 -13.25 11.81
C GLU A 4 16.87 -13.36 11.47
N PHE A 5 16.24 -12.28 11.00
CA PHE A 5 14.85 -12.34 10.54
C PHE A 5 14.77 -12.72 9.06
N GLY A 6 13.71 -13.46 8.71
CA GLY A 6 13.39 -13.76 7.31
C GLY A 6 13.23 -12.47 6.51
N GLN A 7 14.00 -12.34 5.42
CA GLN A 7 13.94 -11.17 4.55
C GLN A 7 12.94 -11.40 3.41
N CYS A 8 12.22 -10.34 3.03
CA CYS A 8 11.29 -10.38 1.90
C CYS A 8 12.03 -10.71 0.60
N ALA A 9 11.44 -11.59 -0.23
CA ALA A 9 11.91 -11.82 -1.59
C ALA A 9 11.77 -10.54 -2.42
N ARG A 10 12.80 -10.19 -3.20
CA ARG A 10 12.74 -9.09 -4.18
C ARG A 10 11.83 -9.47 -5.35
N PHE A 11 11.23 -8.45 -5.98
CA PHE A 11 10.53 -8.63 -7.25
C PHE A 11 11.49 -9.20 -8.32
N ARG A 12 11.12 -10.33 -8.91
CA ARG A 12 11.82 -10.98 -10.02
C ARG A 12 10.81 -11.39 -11.07
N VAL A 13 11.22 -11.29 -12.32
CA VAL A 13 10.39 -11.63 -13.47
C VAL A 13 11.21 -12.42 -14.45
N GLU A 14 10.64 -13.51 -14.95
CA GLU A 14 11.28 -14.44 -15.87
C GLU A 14 10.40 -14.59 -17.11
N GLU A 15 10.99 -14.39 -18.28
CA GLU A 15 10.28 -14.57 -19.54
C GLU A 15 10.14 -16.04 -19.87
N VAL A 16 8.89 -16.48 -20.07
CA VAL A 16 8.58 -17.86 -20.43
C VAL A 16 8.64 -18.03 -21.95
N SER A 17 7.97 -17.15 -22.70
CA SER A 17 8.02 -17.10 -24.17
C SER A 17 7.76 -15.70 -24.70
N ARG A 18 8.17 -15.43 -25.95
CA ARG A 18 7.82 -14.20 -26.67
C ARG A 18 7.77 -14.44 -28.18
N TYR A 19 6.68 -15.05 -28.66
CA TYR A 19 6.44 -15.27 -30.10
C TYR A 19 7.62 -15.95 -30.82
N ASP A 20 8.30 -16.83 -30.09
CA ASP A 20 9.47 -17.60 -30.50
C ASP A 20 9.16 -19.09 -30.41
N GLU A 21 10.16 -19.96 -30.57
CA GLU A 21 9.96 -21.42 -30.50
C GLU A 21 9.43 -21.90 -29.14
N ARG A 22 9.60 -21.11 -28.07
CA ARG A 22 9.08 -21.40 -26.72
C ARG A 22 7.59 -21.09 -26.60
N GLY A 23 7.03 -20.27 -27.48
CA GLY A 23 5.62 -19.90 -27.52
C GLY A 23 5.26 -19.14 -28.81
N PRO A 24 4.94 -19.85 -29.91
CA PRO A 24 4.89 -19.24 -31.25
C PRO A 24 3.83 -18.16 -31.43
N ALA A 25 2.79 -18.14 -30.60
CA ALA A 25 1.66 -17.21 -30.73
C ALA A 25 1.32 -16.47 -29.43
N TRP A 26 2.16 -16.56 -28.39
CA TRP A 26 1.90 -15.91 -27.10
C TRP A 26 3.17 -15.43 -26.41
N TYR A 27 2.99 -14.41 -25.60
CA TYR A 27 4.00 -13.81 -24.74
C TYR A 27 3.48 -13.80 -23.30
N TRP A 28 4.29 -14.27 -22.37
CA TRP A 28 3.97 -14.29 -20.94
C TRP A 28 5.23 -14.46 -20.07
N ARG A 29 5.08 -14.20 -18.78
CA ARG A 29 6.17 -14.17 -17.80
C ARG A 29 5.71 -14.78 -16.48
N ASN A 30 6.63 -15.45 -15.79
CA ASN A 30 6.48 -15.77 -14.38
C ASN A 30 7.03 -14.61 -13.55
N PHE A 31 6.50 -14.42 -12.34
CA PHE A 31 7.07 -13.47 -11.39
C PHE A 31 7.03 -14.01 -9.97
N THR A 32 7.96 -13.53 -9.15
CA THR A 32 8.05 -13.83 -7.72
C THR A 32 8.25 -12.53 -6.95
N CYS A 33 7.51 -12.35 -5.85
CA CYS A 33 7.66 -11.23 -4.94
C CYS A 33 7.16 -11.61 -3.53
N SER A 34 7.51 -10.79 -2.54
CA SER A 34 6.86 -10.82 -1.22
C SER A 34 5.49 -10.13 -1.29
N GLU A 35 4.62 -10.40 -0.31
CA GLU A 35 3.30 -9.75 -0.18
C GLU A 35 3.43 -8.21 -0.07
N HIS A 36 4.49 -7.73 0.59
CA HIS A 36 4.77 -6.30 0.80
C HIS A 36 5.79 -5.75 -0.21
N THR A 37 5.45 -5.78 -1.51
CA THR A 37 6.33 -5.32 -2.59
C THR A 37 5.70 -4.17 -3.38
N GLY A 38 6.37 -3.02 -3.44
CA GLY A 38 5.89 -1.86 -4.21
C GLY A 38 4.60 -1.26 -3.62
N THR A 39 3.68 -0.80 -4.47
CA THR A 39 2.31 -0.46 -4.05
C THR A 39 1.60 -1.74 -3.63
N HIS A 40 1.29 -1.87 -2.33
CA HIS A 40 0.71 -3.07 -1.73
C HIS A 40 -0.41 -2.71 -0.74
N PHE A 41 -1.02 -3.73 -0.13
CA PHE A 41 -2.10 -3.61 0.84
C PHE A 41 -1.75 -4.38 2.11
N ASP A 42 -1.86 -3.73 3.27
CA ASP A 42 -1.64 -4.35 4.56
C ASP A 42 -2.96 -4.82 5.19
N ALA A 43 -3.14 -6.13 5.29
CA ALA A 43 -4.28 -6.72 5.99
C ALA A 43 -4.06 -6.72 7.52
N PRO A 44 -5.10 -6.69 8.37
CA PRO A 44 -4.94 -6.63 9.82
C PRO A 44 -4.07 -7.75 10.41
N ILE A 45 -4.12 -8.96 9.84
CA ILE A 45 -3.32 -10.12 10.27
C ILE A 45 -1.81 -9.89 10.11
N HIS A 46 -1.38 -8.92 9.31
CA HIS A 46 0.03 -8.58 9.10
C HIS A 46 0.73 -8.22 10.41
N TRP A 47 0.01 -7.66 11.39
CA TRP A 47 0.57 -7.27 12.67
C TRP A 47 0.02 -8.10 13.83
N ILE A 48 0.84 -8.25 14.88
CA ILE A 48 0.53 -9.09 16.05
C ILE A 48 -0.77 -8.67 16.75
N SER A 49 -1.12 -7.37 16.72
CA SER A 49 -2.35 -6.86 17.32
C SER A 49 -3.62 -7.23 16.55
N GLY A 50 -3.51 -7.61 15.27
CA GLY A 50 -4.61 -8.06 14.43
C GLY A 50 -4.67 -9.58 14.23
N LYS A 51 -3.71 -10.34 14.78
CA LYS A 51 -3.52 -11.78 14.50
C LYS A 51 -4.73 -12.66 14.80
N ASP A 52 -5.56 -12.27 15.77
CA ASP A 52 -6.72 -13.04 16.24
C ASP A 52 -8.06 -12.42 15.79
N LEU A 53 -8.03 -11.36 14.96
CA LEU A 53 -9.25 -10.75 14.42
C LEU A 53 -9.89 -11.67 13.36
N PRO A 54 -11.23 -11.78 13.33
CA PRO A 54 -11.91 -12.48 12.24
C PRO A 54 -11.73 -11.71 10.92
N ASN A 55 -11.71 -12.42 9.79
CA ASN A 55 -11.64 -11.85 8.45
C ASN A 55 -10.45 -10.88 8.26
N SER A 56 -9.30 -11.22 8.82
CA SER A 56 -8.13 -10.33 8.93
C SER A 56 -7.07 -10.56 7.86
N SER A 57 -7.25 -11.54 6.97
CA SER A 57 -6.36 -11.85 5.84
C SER A 57 -6.97 -11.38 4.51
N VAL A 58 -6.15 -11.14 3.49
CA VAL A 58 -6.60 -10.62 2.19
C VAL A 58 -7.64 -11.48 1.47
N ASP A 59 -7.64 -12.79 1.73
CA ASP A 59 -8.61 -13.75 1.19
C ASP A 59 -9.91 -13.85 2.00
N SER A 60 -9.96 -13.25 3.19
CA SER A 60 -11.11 -13.29 4.10
C SER A 60 -11.79 -11.94 4.36
N ILE A 61 -11.10 -10.82 4.09
CA ILE A 61 -11.68 -9.47 4.17
C ILE A 61 -12.89 -9.36 3.23
N PRO A 62 -14.04 -8.82 3.70
CA PRO A 62 -15.19 -8.55 2.85
C PRO A 62 -14.86 -7.65 1.66
N ALA A 63 -15.29 -8.03 0.46
CA ALA A 63 -14.92 -7.34 -0.78
C ALA A 63 -15.39 -5.87 -0.84
N ASP A 64 -16.45 -5.51 -0.13
CA ASP A 64 -16.95 -4.14 -0.03
C ASP A 64 -16.03 -3.22 0.79
N ALA A 65 -15.09 -3.78 1.56
CA ALA A 65 -14.04 -3.00 2.21
C ALA A 65 -13.03 -2.41 1.22
N PHE A 66 -12.91 -2.97 0.00
CA PHE A 66 -11.91 -2.54 -0.98
C PHE A 66 -12.32 -1.33 -1.82
N VAL A 67 -13.58 -0.90 -1.76
CA VAL A 67 -14.07 0.26 -2.50
C VAL A 67 -14.71 1.25 -1.54
N ARG A 68 -13.99 2.33 -1.24
CA ARG A 68 -14.41 3.37 -0.29
C ARG A 68 -14.10 4.76 -0.83
N PRO A 69 -14.82 5.81 -0.38
CA PRO A 69 -14.43 7.19 -0.62
C PRO A 69 -13.01 7.47 -0.12
N VAL A 70 -12.41 8.55 -0.60
CA VAL A 70 -11.04 8.92 -0.21
C VAL A 70 -10.94 10.40 0.12
N CYS A 71 -10.23 10.71 1.20
CA CYS A 71 -9.80 12.04 1.61
C CYS A 71 -8.29 12.12 1.43
N VAL A 72 -7.81 13.13 0.70
CA VAL A 72 -6.38 13.33 0.45
C VAL A 72 -5.90 14.52 1.28
N LEU A 73 -5.01 14.23 2.22
CA LEU A 73 -4.35 15.23 3.06
C LEU A 73 -3.02 15.56 2.40
N ASP A 74 -2.92 16.77 1.85
CA ASP A 74 -1.72 17.24 1.17
C ASP A 74 -0.71 17.79 2.18
N CYS A 75 0.34 17.01 2.43
CA CYS A 75 1.49 17.33 3.26
C CYS A 75 2.76 17.50 2.41
N SER A 76 2.63 17.67 1.09
CA SER A 76 3.78 17.68 0.18
C SER A 76 4.75 18.84 0.44
N LYS A 77 4.24 19.99 0.90
CA LYS A 77 5.07 21.13 1.29
C LYS A 77 5.87 20.80 2.55
N GLU A 78 5.18 20.33 3.59
CA GLU A 78 5.76 20.02 4.89
C GLU A 78 6.80 18.90 4.78
N SER A 79 6.49 17.82 4.05
CA SER A 79 7.44 16.74 3.77
C SER A 79 8.59 17.15 2.85
N GLY A 80 8.41 18.21 2.04
CA GLY A 80 9.47 18.80 1.24
C GLY A 80 10.46 19.63 2.07
N GLU A 81 9.99 20.25 3.15
CA GLU A 81 10.81 21.03 4.10
C GLU A 81 11.47 20.14 5.16
N ASN A 82 10.79 19.07 5.60
CA ASN A 82 11.27 18.12 6.60
C ASN A 82 10.91 16.67 6.21
N GLU A 83 11.92 15.84 5.93
CA GLU A 83 11.71 14.43 5.59
C GLU A 83 11.12 13.59 6.75
N ASP A 84 11.27 14.07 7.99
CA ASP A 84 10.70 13.47 9.20
C ASP A 84 9.39 14.16 9.65
N PHE A 85 8.71 14.87 8.73
CA PHE A 85 7.42 15.50 9.05
C PHE A 85 6.40 14.46 9.56
N LEU A 86 5.77 14.77 10.69
CA LEU A 86 4.72 13.93 11.28
C LEU A 86 3.36 14.58 11.08
N LEU A 87 2.43 13.84 10.49
CA LEU A 87 1.02 14.22 10.45
C LEU A 87 0.45 14.19 11.87
N THR A 88 -0.12 15.30 12.32
CA THR A 88 -0.67 15.44 13.69
C THR A 88 -2.21 15.46 13.70
N PRO A 89 -2.85 15.17 14.84
CA PRO A 89 -4.29 15.35 14.99
C PRO A 89 -4.76 16.79 14.69
N GLU A 90 -3.95 17.80 15.02
CA GLU A 90 -4.26 19.20 14.73
C GLU A 90 -4.29 19.48 13.23
N PHE A 91 -3.35 18.90 12.47
CA PHE A 91 -3.35 19.02 11.01
C PHE A 91 -4.64 18.43 10.42
N VAL A 92 -5.07 17.25 10.89
CA VAL A 92 -6.31 16.61 10.44
C VAL A 92 -7.52 17.51 10.73
N LYS A 93 -7.61 18.09 11.93
CA LYS A 93 -8.71 19.00 12.28
C LYS A 93 -8.73 20.25 11.39
N THR A 94 -7.58 20.86 11.13
CA THR A 94 -7.50 22.02 10.21
C THR A 94 -7.87 21.64 8.78
N TRP A 95 -7.55 20.42 8.34
CA TRP A 95 -8.01 19.90 7.07
C TRP A 95 -9.54 19.74 7.05
N GLU A 96 -10.13 19.16 8.12
CA GLU A 96 -11.59 19.00 8.24
C GLU A 96 -12.33 20.35 8.29
N GLU A 97 -11.77 21.37 8.94
CA GLU A 97 -12.31 22.74 8.94
C GLU A 97 -12.40 23.34 7.53
N THR A 98 -11.51 22.92 6.62
CA THR A 98 -11.43 23.46 5.25
C THR A 98 -12.24 22.63 4.25
N TYR A 99 -12.21 21.31 4.36
CA TYR A 99 -12.74 20.37 3.37
C TYR A 99 -13.97 19.58 3.84
N GLY A 100 -14.34 19.72 5.11
CA GLY A 100 -15.40 18.96 5.78
C GLY A 100 -14.87 17.73 6.52
N ASP A 101 -15.69 17.20 7.42
CA ASP A 101 -15.38 16.00 8.21
C ASP A 101 -14.99 14.81 7.31
N ILE A 102 -14.03 14.01 7.77
CA ILE A 102 -13.67 12.77 7.10
C ILE A 102 -14.84 11.77 7.22
N PRO A 103 -15.42 11.29 6.10
CA PRO A 103 -16.55 10.37 6.16
C PRO A 103 -16.16 9.02 6.79
N GLU A 104 -17.10 8.41 7.51
CA GLU A 104 -16.91 7.07 8.07
C GLU A 104 -16.57 6.06 6.98
N GLY A 105 -15.52 5.27 7.22
CA GLY A 105 -15.04 4.24 6.30
C GLY A 105 -14.28 4.77 5.08
N ALA A 106 -14.02 6.08 4.96
CA ALA A 106 -13.18 6.62 3.91
C ALA A 106 -11.70 6.25 4.10
N TRP A 107 -10.99 6.08 2.99
CA TRP A 107 -9.55 6.06 2.97
C TRP A 107 -9.00 7.46 3.28
N VAL A 108 -8.01 7.54 4.16
CA VAL A 108 -7.25 8.78 4.40
C VAL A 108 -5.87 8.60 3.79
N LEU A 109 -5.59 9.33 2.71
CA LEU A 109 -4.29 9.26 2.02
C LEU A 109 -3.45 10.47 2.36
N MET A 110 -2.27 10.23 2.94
CA MET A 110 -1.27 11.27 3.18
C MET A 110 -0.45 11.47 1.90
N ARG A 111 -0.72 12.55 1.17
CA ARG A 111 0.06 12.94 0.00
C ARG A 111 1.32 13.68 0.45
N THR A 112 2.48 13.12 0.13
CA THR A 112 3.79 13.72 0.46
C THR A 112 4.66 13.98 -0.78
N ASP A 113 4.16 13.63 -1.97
CA ASP A 113 4.93 13.60 -3.22
C ASP A 113 6.21 12.71 -3.18
N TRP A 114 6.34 11.84 -2.17
CA TRP A 114 7.52 10.97 -1.99
C TRP A 114 7.74 9.98 -3.13
N SER A 115 6.68 9.64 -3.87
CA SER A 115 6.72 8.77 -5.04
C SER A 115 7.57 9.31 -6.21
N LYS A 116 8.10 10.53 -6.11
CA LYS A 116 9.04 11.12 -7.09
C LYS A 116 10.48 10.65 -6.90
N ARG A 117 10.76 9.84 -5.87
CA ARG A 117 12.07 9.23 -5.56
C ARG A 117 12.10 7.78 -6.05
#